data_AF-A0AAW9KBT9-F1
#
_entry.id   AF-A0AAW9KBT9-F1
#
_cell.length_a   1.000
_cell.length_b   1.000
_cell.length_c   1.000
_cell.angle_alpha   90.00
_cell.angle_beta   90.00
_cell.angle_gamma   90.00
#
_symmetry.space_group_name_H-M   'P 1'
#
loop_
_entity.id
_entity.type
_entity.pdbx_description
1 polymer ?
#
loop_
_entity_poly.entity_id
_entity_poly.type
_entity_poly.pdbx_seq_one_letter_code
_entity_poly.pdbx_strand_id
1 'polypeptide(L)'
;KKIEVMKIGYKAAKEYHDEIKQVSVGYLDKEQNVLIANTEGLYTEDRRVRTRLSISSVASLNGENQTGFEGPGAHKGFELFNDIDPEYYGKEASRVAYTMLHAKNCPAGKMPVAIDNGFGGVIFHEACGHSLEATAVAKGNSVFTNMLGKQIASIRVTAIDDGTI
;
A
#
# COMPACT_ATOMS: atom_id res chain seq x y z
N LYS A 1 24.06 4.77 6.26
CA LYS A 1 23.24 3.71 5.62
C LYS A 1 21.80 4.18 5.39
N LYS A 2 20.96 4.37 6.43
CA LYS A 2 19.55 4.82 6.29
C LYS A 2 19.38 6.12 5.50
N ILE A 3 20.10 7.18 5.87
CA ILE A 3 20.05 8.47 5.17
C ILE A 3 20.51 8.35 3.71
N GLU A 4 21.47 7.49 3.41
CA GLU A 4 21.98 7.32 2.04
C GLU A 4 20.90 6.73 1.13
N VAL A 5 20.13 5.75 1.61
CA VAL A 5 18.97 5.23 0.89
C VAL A 5 17.93 6.32 0.63
N MET A 6 17.65 7.16 1.62
CA MET A 6 16.72 8.29 1.45
C MET A 6 17.21 9.28 0.39
N LYS A 7 18.52 9.58 0.38
CA LYS A 7 19.13 10.47 -0.62
C LYS A 7 19.05 9.90 -2.03
N ILE A 8 19.22 8.58 -2.20
CA ILE A 8 19.08 7.92 -3.51
C ILE A 8 17.66 8.13 -4.05
N GLY A 9 16.63 7.77 -3.26
CA GLY A 9 15.24 7.97 -3.68
C GLY A 9 14.88 9.44 -3.90
N TYR A 10 15.35 10.34 -3.04
CA TYR A 10 15.16 11.79 -3.19
C TYR A 10 15.75 12.31 -4.49
N LYS A 11 17.02 11.98 -4.77
CA LYS A 11 17.74 12.46 -5.95
C LYS A 11 17.04 11.96 -7.22
N ALA A 12 16.73 10.67 -7.28
CA ALA A 12 16.04 10.05 -8.40
C ALA A 12 14.67 10.69 -8.68
N ALA A 13 13.90 10.96 -7.63
CA ALA A 13 12.62 11.65 -7.73
C ALA A 13 12.77 13.09 -8.21
N LYS A 14 13.73 13.84 -7.66
CA LYS A 14 13.92 15.27 -7.93
C LYS A 14 14.48 15.52 -9.34
N GLU A 15 15.33 14.63 -9.83
CA GLU A 15 15.93 14.70 -11.16
C GLU A 15 15.01 14.15 -12.27
N TYR A 16 13.84 13.61 -11.92
CA TYR A 16 12.92 13.01 -12.87
C TYR A 16 12.43 13.99 -13.95
N HIS A 17 12.02 15.21 -13.56
CA HIS A 17 11.55 16.25 -14.48
C HIS A 17 11.54 17.64 -13.79
N ASP A 18 11.71 18.72 -14.56
CA ASP A 18 11.75 20.10 -14.02
C ASP A 18 10.44 20.54 -13.35
N GLU A 19 9.31 19.93 -13.73
CA GLU A 19 8.01 20.17 -13.11
C GLU A 19 7.88 19.54 -11.72
N ILE A 20 8.77 18.63 -11.32
CA ILE A 20 8.83 18.11 -9.95
C ILE A 20 9.40 19.19 -9.03
N LYS A 21 8.52 19.93 -8.36
CA LYS A 21 8.92 21.07 -7.53
C LYS A 21 9.29 20.66 -6.11
N GLN A 22 8.59 19.69 -5.55
CA GLN A 22 8.86 19.21 -4.18
C GLN A 22 8.97 17.70 -4.15
N VAL A 23 9.87 17.22 -3.30
CA VAL A 23 10.04 15.81 -2.98
C VAL A 23 10.23 15.71 -1.48
N SER A 24 9.52 14.78 -0.84
CA SER A 24 9.70 14.42 0.56
C SER A 24 9.96 12.94 0.67
N VAL A 25 11.01 12.58 1.41
CA VAL A 25 11.37 11.18 1.68
C VAL A 25 11.32 10.95 3.18
N GLY A 26 10.56 9.94 3.57
CA GLY A 26 10.45 9.46 4.94
C GLY A 26 11.06 8.06 5.06
N TYR A 27 11.71 7.80 6.17
CA TYR A 27 12.19 6.48 6.56
C TYR A 27 11.59 6.13 7.92
N LEU A 28 11.08 4.91 8.04
CA LEU A 28 10.60 4.35 9.30
C LEU A 28 11.24 2.98 9.50
N ASP A 29 11.80 2.75 10.69
CA ASP A 29 11.98 1.41 11.21
C ASP A 29 11.49 1.29 12.65
N LYS A 30 10.97 0.12 12.97
CA LYS A 30 10.40 -0.19 14.28
C LYS A 30 10.69 -1.64 14.63
N GLU A 31 11.09 -1.85 15.86
CA GLU A 31 11.03 -3.16 16.52
C GLU A 31 9.95 -3.12 17.60
N GLN A 32 9.15 -4.18 17.67
CA GLN A 32 8.11 -4.34 18.67
C GLN A 32 8.16 -5.76 19.23
N ASN A 33 8.37 -5.87 20.53
CA ASN A 33 8.23 -7.13 21.27
C ASN A 33 6.82 -7.20 21.86
N VAL A 34 6.14 -8.32 21.66
CA VAL A 34 4.77 -8.57 22.10
C VAL A 34 4.79 -9.79 22.99
N LEU A 35 4.13 -9.69 24.15
CA LEU A 35 3.86 -10.80 25.04
C LEU A 35 2.35 -10.90 25.22
N ILE A 36 1.79 -12.10 25.05
CA ILE A 36 0.38 -12.39 25.28
C ILE A 36 0.28 -13.47 26.35
N ALA A 37 -0.40 -13.15 27.45
CA ALA A 37 -0.75 -14.08 28.51
C ALA A 37 -2.25 -13.99 28.82
N ASN A 38 -2.97 -15.11 28.90
CA ASN A 38 -4.41 -15.11 29.21
C ASN A 38 -4.82 -16.21 30.22
N THR A 39 -6.06 -16.14 30.70
CA THR A 39 -6.63 -17.07 31.69
C THR A 39 -6.94 -18.46 31.13
N GLU A 40 -6.89 -18.63 29.82
CA GLU A 40 -7.06 -19.93 29.15
C GLU A 40 -5.73 -20.70 29.04
N GLY A 41 -4.65 -20.14 29.61
CA GLY A 41 -3.32 -20.78 29.66
C GLY A 41 -2.41 -20.43 28.48
N LEU A 42 -2.81 -19.52 27.59
CA LEU A 42 -1.92 -19.03 26.54
C LEU A 42 -0.82 -18.16 27.18
N TYR A 43 0.43 -18.48 26.87
CA TYR A 43 1.60 -17.63 27.12
C TYR A 43 2.51 -17.70 25.89
N THR A 44 2.58 -16.63 25.12
CA THR A 44 3.33 -16.59 23.86
C THR A 44 3.95 -15.23 23.61
N GLU A 45 5.02 -15.23 22.82
CA GLU A 45 5.82 -14.06 22.49
C GLU A 45 5.95 -13.90 20.97
N ASP A 46 6.09 -12.66 20.52
CA ASP A 46 6.34 -12.32 19.13
C ASP A 46 7.28 -11.11 19.05
N ARG A 47 8.23 -11.15 18.11
CA ARG A 47 9.17 -10.06 17.83
C ARG A 47 8.97 -9.58 16.41
N ARG A 48 8.48 -8.34 16.30
CA ARG A 48 8.05 -7.74 15.04
C ARG A 48 9.04 -6.66 14.59
N VAL A 49 9.66 -6.86 13.43
CA VAL A 49 10.56 -5.87 12.81
C VAL A 49 9.93 -5.35 11.54
N ARG A 50 9.80 -4.03 11.41
CA ARG A 50 9.22 -3.39 10.22
C ARG A 50 10.06 -2.22 9.76
N THR A 51 10.34 -2.18 8.47
CA THR A 51 11.00 -1.07 7.79
C THR A 51 10.13 -0.57 6.64
N ARG A 52 10.08 0.75 6.43
CA ARG A 52 9.37 1.38 5.33
C ARG A 52 10.12 2.60 4.81
N LEU A 53 10.21 2.71 3.49
CA LEU A 53 10.55 3.95 2.80
C LEU A 53 9.27 4.57 2.26
N SER A 54 9.14 5.88 2.37
CA SER A 54 8.02 6.64 1.81
C SER A 54 8.57 7.78 0.97
N ILE A 55 8.14 7.91 -0.27
CA ILE A 55 8.53 8.98 -1.18
C ILE A 55 7.26 9.65 -1.70
N SER A 56 7.18 10.96 -1.54
CA SER A 56 6.10 11.78 -2.08
C SER A 56 6.69 12.86 -2.99
N SER A 57 6.20 12.95 -4.22
CA SER A 57 6.62 13.94 -5.20
C SER A 57 5.44 14.83 -5.58
N VAL A 58 5.70 16.12 -5.73
CA VAL A 58 4.72 17.12 -6.18
C VAL A 58 5.18 17.70 -7.51
N ALA A 59 4.37 17.47 -8.55
CA ALA A 59 4.52 18.07 -9.87
C ALA A 59 3.68 19.36 -9.94
N SER A 60 4.20 20.42 -10.55
CA SER A 60 3.51 21.72 -10.66
C SER A 60 3.69 22.37 -12.02
N LEU A 61 2.58 22.80 -12.62
CA LEU A 61 2.54 23.54 -13.89
C LEU A 61 1.32 24.46 -13.90
N ASN A 62 1.49 25.71 -14.35
CA ASN A 62 0.40 26.69 -14.55
C ASN A 62 -0.55 26.89 -13.34
N GLY A 63 -0.02 26.78 -12.12
CA GLY A 63 -0.80 26.95 -10.89
C GLY A 63 -1.54 25.69 -10.42
N GLU A 64 -1.43 24.58 -11.15
CA GLU A 64 -1.91 23.27 -10.72
C GLU A 64 -0.79 22.46 -10.05
N ASN A 65 -1.17 21.65 -9.06
CA ASN A 65 -0.27 20.74 -8.36
C ASN A 65 -0.88 19.34 -8.32
N GLN A 66 -0.07 18.33 -8.63
CA GLN A 66 -0.45 16.93 -8.49
C GLN A 66 0.62 16.15 -7.72
N THR A 67 0.17 15.11 -7.02
CA THR A 67 1.03 14.33 -6.12
C THR A 67 1.12 12.89 -6.60
N GLY A 68 2.31 12.31 -6.45
CA GLY A 68 2.55 10.89 -6.61
C GLY A 68 3.28 10.36 -5.38
N PHE A 69 3.01 9.10 -5.04
CA PHE A 69 3.49 8.49 -3.81
C PHE A 69 3.92 7.06 -4.05
N GLU A 70 5.05 6.69 -3.47
CA GLU A 70 5.52 5.31 -3.36
C GLU A 70 5.95 5.01 -1.93
N GLY A 71 5.64 3.80 -1.46
CA GLY A 71 5.77 3.47 -0.03
C GLY A 71 6.17 2.03 0.26
N PRO A 72 7.25 1.49 -0.34
CA PRO A 72 7.65 0.11 -0.12
C PRO A 72 8.03 -0.13 1.34
N GLY A 73 7.58 -1.26 1.88
CA GLY A 73 7.89 -1.69 3.24
C GLY A 73 7.53 -3.14 3.46
N ALA A 74 8.16 -3.76 4.45
CA ALA A 74 7.95 -5.16 4.78
C ALA A 74 8.22 -5.43 6.26
N HIS A 75 7.87 -6.64 6.70
CA HIS A 75 8.27 -7.19 8.00
C HIS A 75 9.75 -7.62 7.98
N LYS A 76 10.62 -6.67 7.64
CA LYS A 76 12.08 -6.84 7.52
C LYS A 76 12.78 -5.67 8.18
N GLY A 77 14.01 -5.89 8.62
CA GLY A 77 14.94 -4.84 9.01
C GLY A 77 15.50 -4.09 7.79
N PHE A 78 16.72 -3.58 7.94
CA PHE A 78 17.39 -2.82 6.89
C PHE A 78 17.72 -3.67 5.65
N GLU A 79 17.73 -5.00 5.78
CA GLU A 79 17.88 -5.94 4.67
C GLU A 79 16.76 -5.86 3.63
N LEU A 80 15.64 -5.16 3.93
CA LEU A 80 14.63 -4.80 2.93
C LEU A 80 15.25 -4.20 1.65
N PHE A 81 16.29 -3.37 1.79
CA PHE A 81 16.94 -2.71 0.65
C PHE A 81 17.86 -3.62 -0.17
N ASN A 82 17.92 -4.92 0.15
CA ASN A 82 18.46 -5.93 -0.77
C ASN A 82 17.42 -6.36 -1.81
N ASP A 83 16.12 -6.20 -1.50
CA ASP A 83 15.01 -6.66 -2.34
C ASP A 83 14.32 -5.50 -3.09
N ILE A 84 14.54 -4.26 -2.65
CA ILE A 84 13.92 -3.07 -3.24
C ILE A 84 14.96 -2.07 -3.72
N ASP A 85 14.61 -1.33 -4.77
CA ASP A 85 15.44 -0.26 -5.33
C ASP A 85 14.85 1.14 -5.00
N PRO A 86 15.46 1.89 -4.08
CA PRO A 86 15.04 3.26 -3.77
C PRO A 86 15.04 4.21 -4.97
N GLU A 87 15.92 4.01 -5.95
CA GLU A 87 15.99 4.85 -7.15
C GLU A 87 14.72 4.65 -7.99
N TYR A 88 14.35 3.39 -8.24
CA TYR A 88 13.10 3.03 -8.92
C TYR A 88 11.88 3.70 -8.25
N TYR A 89 11.71 3.51 -6.95
CA TYR A 89 10.54 4.06 -6.24
C TYR A 89 10.54 5.60 -6.23
N GLY A 90 11.72 6.24 -6.23
CA GLY A 90 11.84 7.68 -6.39
C GLY A 90 11.33 8.16 -7.75
N LYS A 91 11.76 7.50 -8.83
CA LYS A 91 11.29 7.80 -10.18
C LYS A 91 9.79 7.53 -10.32
N GLU A 92 9.29 6.44 -9.76
CA GLU A 92 7.89 6.06 -9.90
C GLU A 92 6.95 7.04 -9.18
N ALA A 93 7.28 7.49 -7.96
CA ALA A 93 6.51 8.54 -7.27
C ALA A 93 6.44 9.83 -8.12
N SER A 94 7.56 10.23 -8.73
CA SER A 94 7.59 11.40 -9.63
C SER A 94 6.85 11.17 -10.96
N ARG A 95 6.96 9.96 -11.54
CA ARG A 95 6.23 9.57 -12.75
C ARG A 95 4.73 9.65 -12.53
N VAL A 96 4.22 9.17 -11.39
CA VAL A 96 2.80 9.27 -11.02
C VAL A 96 2.37 10.73 -10.91
N ALA A 97 3.12 11.55 -10.15
CA ALA A 97 2.82 12.98 -9.98
C ALA A 97 2.76 13.71 -11.33
N TYR A 98 3.76 13.48 -12.19
CA TYR A 98 3.84 14.04 -13.53
C TYR A 98 2.70 13.57 -14.42
N THR A 99 2.41 12.26 -14.42
CA THR A 99 1.30 11.70 -15.20
C THR A 99 -0.04 12.32 -14.82
N MET A 100 -0.29 12.50 -13.52
CA MET A 100 -1.52 13.15 -13.02
C MET A 100 -1.60 14.61 -13.42
N LEU A 101 -0.49 15.36 -13.39
CA LEU A 101 -0.45 16.77 -13.80
C LEU A 101 -0.87 16.97 -15.26
N HIS A 102 -0.54 16.02 -16.12
CA HIS A 102 -0.87 16.07 -17.56
C HIS A 102 -2.12 15.26 -17.93
N ALA A 103 -2.78 14.64 -16.94
CA ALA A 103 -3.95 13.82 -17.18
C ALA A 103 -5.17 14.67 -17.52
N LYS A 104 -6.01 14.16 -18.42
CA LYS A 104 -7.34 14.74 -18.68
C LYS A 104 -8.35 14.20 -17.67
N ASN A 105 -9.48 14.89 -17.55
CA ASN A 105 -10.61 14.41 -16.76
C ASN A 105 -11.06 13.02 -17.23
N CYS A 106 -11.27 12.13 -16.25
CA CYS A 106 -11.78 10.78 -16.49
C CYS A 106 -13.26 10.85 -16.92
N PRO A 107 -13.71 10.04 -17.91
CA PRO A 107 -15.13 9.96 -18.26
C PRO A 107 -15.98 9.43 -17.09
N ALA A 108 -17.23 9.91 -16.98
CA ALA A 108 -18.18 9.45 -15.98
C ALA A 108 -19.11 8.37 -16.55
N GLY A 109 -19.46 7.39 -15.71
CA GLY A 109 -20.47 6.38 -16.03
C GLY A 109 -20.01 4.95 -15.77
N LYS A 110 -20.87 3.99 -16.13
CA LYS A 110 -20.55 2.55 -16.06
C LYS A 110 -19.72 2.17 -17.26
N MET A 111 -18.53 1.64 -17.03
CA MET A 111 -17.63 1.16 -18.07
C MET A 111 -16.82 -0.05 -17.59
N PRO A 112 -16.30 -0.88 -18.49
CA PRO A 112 -15.30 -1.88 -18.14
C PRO A 112 -14.04 -1.22 -17.57
N VAL A 113 -13.47 -1.80 -16.53
CA VAL A 113 -12.22 -1.32 -15.89
C VAL A 113 -11.25 -2.49 -15.79
N ALA A 114 -10.02 -2.27 -16.27
CA ALA A 114 -8.89 -3.15 -16.00
C ALA A 114 -8.16 -2.63 -14.77
N ILE A 115 -7.98 -3.50 -13.77
CA ILE A 115 -7.31 -3.17 -12.52
C ILE A 115 -5.94 -3.85 -12.54
N ASP A 116 -4.91 -3.07 -12.22
CA ASP A 116 -3.54 -3.57 -12.18
C ASP A 116 -3.33 -4.56 -11.02
N ASN A 117 -2.31 -5.41 -11.11
CA ASN A 117 -2.01 -6.34 -10.03
C ASN A 117 -1.41 -5.64 -8.79
N GLY A 118 -1.23 -6.37 -7.70
CA GLY A 118 -0.68 -5.81 -6.45
C GLY A 118 -1.69 -4.92 -5.75
N PHE A 119 -1.44 -3.60 -5.70
CA PHE A 119 -2.30 -2.67 -4.95
C PHE A 119 -3.73 -2.59 -5.48
N GLY A 120 -3.98 -2.95 -6.75
CA GLY A 120 -5.34 -3.10 -7.27
C GLY A 120 -6.21 -4.10 -6.50
N GLY A 121 -5.59 -5.00 -5.72
CA GLY A 121 -6.25 -5.90 -4.78
C GLY A 121 -7.05 -5.19 -3.67
N VAL A 122 -6.90 -3.87 -3.48
CA VAL A 122 -7.76 -3.07 -2.59
C VAL A 122 -9.25 -3.26 -2.92
N ILE A 123 -9.59 -3.52 -4.20
CA ILE A 123 -10.98 -3.82 -4.56
C ILE A 123 -11.54 -5.01 -3.77
N PHE A 124 -10.74 -6.04 -3.50
CA PHE A 124 -11.15 -7.16 -2.66
C PHE A 124 -11.26 -6.75 -1.19
N HIS A 125 -10.27 -5.99 -0.68
CA HIS A 125 -10.26 -5.52 0.70
C HIS A 125 -11.56 -4.77 1.06
N GLU A 126 -12.01 -3.88 0.18
CA GLU A 126 -13.20 -3.07 0.40
C GLU A 126 -14.50 -3.82 0.06
N ALA A 127 -14.55 -4.46 -1.13
CA ALA A 127 -15.79 -5.09 -1.59
C ALA A 127 -16.16 -6.33 -0.77
N CYS A 128 -15.15 -7.03 -0.24
CA CYS A 128 -15.34 -8.30 0.46
C CYS A 128 -14.67 -8.33 1.84
N GLY A 129 -13.39 -7.94 1.93
CA GLY A 129 -12.54 -8.15 3.10
C GLY A 129 -13.18 -7.71 4.41
N HIS A 130 -13.44 -6.41 4.56
CA HIS A 130 -14.08 -5.87 5.78
C HIS A 130 -15.45 -6.47 6.06
N SER A 131 -16.26 -6.68 5.02
CA SER A 131 -17.59 -7.26 5.17
C SER A 131 -17.55 -8.72 5.60
N LEU A 132 -16.44 -9.43 5.39
CA LEU A 132 -16.24 -10.82 5.84
C LEU A 132 -15.69 -10.90 7.27
N GLU A 133 -15.32 -9.78 7.90
CA GLU A 133 -14.84 -9.78 9.28
C GLU A 133 -15.92 -10.29 10.25
N ALA A 134 -15.52 -11.21 11.13
CA ALA A 134 -16.43 -11.85 12.08
C ALA A 134 -17.13 -10.83 13.00
N THR A 135 -16.49 -9.69 13.29
CA THR A 135 -17.04 -8.59 14.09
C THR A 135 -18.34 -8.03 13.51
N ALA A 136 -18.47 -8.00 12.18
CA ALA A 136 -19.67 -7.56 11.47
C ALA A 136 -20.62 -8.75 11.20
N VAL A 137 -20.10 -9.88 10.72
CA VAL A 137 -20.90 -11.05 10.35
C VAL A 137 -21.61 -11.68 11.56
N ALA A 138 -20.90 -11.86 12.67
CA ALA A 138 -21.48 -12.51 13.86
C ALA A 138 -22.63 -11.70 14.48
N LYS A 139 -22.68 -10.39 14.23
CA LYS A 139 -23.74 -9.50 14.70
C LYS A 139 -24.87 -9.32 13.70
N GLY A 140 -24.77 -9.93 12.51
CA GLY A 140 -25.73 -9.75 11.43
C GLY A 140 -25.63 -8.40 10.70
N ASN A 141 -24.53 -7.64 10.91
CA ASN A 141 -24.34 -6.31 10.36
C ASN A 141 -23.57 -6.32 9.02
N SER A 142 -23.36 -7.49 8.43
CA SER A 142 -22.68 -7.66 7.15
C SER A 142 -23.63 -8.12 6.06
N VAL A 143 -23.39 -7.68 4.83
CA VAL A 143 -24.04 -8.21 3.62
C VAL A 143 -23.77 -9.70 3.40
N PHE A 144 -22.72 -10.25 4.03
CA PHE A 144 -22.36 -11.68 3.95
C PHE A 144 -22.93 -12.53 5.10
N THR A 145 -23.77 -11.96 5.96
CA THR A 145 -24.47 -12.72 6.99
C THR A 145 -25.29 -13.86 6.34
N ASN A 146 -25.12 -15.09 6.82
CA ASN A 146 -25.78 -16.29 6.27
C ASN A 146 -25.49 -16.56 4.78
N MET A 147 -24.32 -16.12 4.28
CA MET A 147 -23.88 -16.36 2.90
C MET A 147 -22.87 -17.50 2.76
N LEU A 148 -22.51 -18.17 3.86
CA LEU A 148 -21.62 -19.34 3.81
C LEU A 148 -22.18 -20.42 2.87
N GLY A 149 -21.33 -20.92 1.97
CA GLY A 149 -21.71 -21.92 0.95
C GLY A 149 -22.48 -21.36 -0.26
N LYS A 150 -22.78 -20.05 -0.29
CA LYS A 150 -23.42 -19.40 -1.45
C LYS A 150 -22.38 -18.75 -2.35
N GLN A 151 -22.68 -18.68 -3.64
CA GLN A 151 -21.85 -17.96 -4.59
C GLN A 151 -21.99 -16.44 -4.38
N ILE A 152 -20.91 -15.79 -3.97
CA ILE A 152 -20.87 -14.33 -3.71
C ILE A 152 -20.01 -13.55 -4.72
N ALA A 153 -19.29 -14.25 -5.60
CA ALA A 153 -18.43 -13.67 -6.62
C ALA A 153 -18.46 -14.51 -7.92
N SER A 154 -17.77 -14.03 -8.96
CA SER A 154 -17.55 -14.81 -10.18
C SER A 154 -16.80 -16.11 -9.87
N ILE A 155 -17.13 -17.20 -10.57
CA ILE A 155 -16.45 -18.50 -10.44
C ILE A 155 -14.94 -18.44 -10.79
N ARG A 156 -14.49 -17.36 -11.43
CA ARG A 156 -13.08 -17.13 -11.76
C ARG A 156 -12.29 -16.51 -10.61
N VAL A 157 -12.96 -16.13 -9.52
CA VAL A 157 -12.35 -15.44 -8.38
C VAL A 157 -12.17 -16.42 -7.24
N THR A 158 -10.93 -16.52 -6.76
CA THR A 158 -10.60 -17.10 -5.46
C THR A 158 -9.82 -16.04 -4.70
N ALA A 159 -10.26 -15.74 -3.49
CA ALA A 159 -9.62 -14.76 -2.63
C ALA A 159 -9.29 -15.42 -1.29
N ILE A 160 -8.08 -15.15 -0.80
CA ILE A 160 -7.50 -15.78 0.38
C ILE A 160 -6.91 -14.67 1.24
N ASP A 161 -7.23 -14.70 2.53
CA ASP A 161 -6.51 -13.93 3.56
C ASP A 161 -5.43 -14.87 4.15
N ASP A 162 -4.16 -14.50 4.00
CA ASP A 162 -3.02 -15.34 4.37
C ASP A 162 -2.07 -14.58 5.30
N GLY A 163 -2.19 -14.86 6.60
CA GLY A 163 -1.32 -14.30 7.64
C GLY A 163 0.03 -15.00 7.82
N THR A 164 0.41 -15.93 6.92
CA THR A 164 1.65 -16.71 7.02
C THR A 164 2.82 -16.17 6.20
N ILE A 165 2.59 -15.11 5.41
CA ILE A 165 3.56 -14.42 4.56
C ILE A 165 4.18 -13.24 5.30
#